data_AF-A0A7V9IKV1-F1
#
_entry.id   AF-A0A7V9IKV1-F1
#
_cell.length_a   1.000
_cell.length_b   1.000
_cell.length_c   1.000
_cell.angle_alpha   90.00
_cell.angle_beta   90.00
_cell.angle_gamma   90.00
#
_symmetry.space_group_name_H-M   'P 1'
#
loop_
_entity.id
_entity.type
_entity.pdbx_description
1 polymer ?
#
loop_
_entity_poly.entity_id
_entity_poly.type
_entity_poly.pdbx_seq_one_letter_code
_entity_poly.pdbx_strand_id
1 'polypeptide(L)'
;MATSRALRRPARALVLAAVAALGFTLAPASSHADPVAVDPPAPAAAEPTTAADAQEQVGALSHELEIVTEQYNDARIMLDRREAAASVASARLVQVQRDISELDGRVRQVAHSAYTGDQLAGFTALMTSGSPQEFLDRINTLDAISAHSNGLIADYSDAQQQALDLSAQADQALIAAEAAAADVEAKKTLIESEMPVLEALLATLTEAERQAALALAHTAAVTSTADDGSDERADQPERADRSEREAPSAPPSSVVAPSQAAQIAVDTALAQLGDPYLWAAAGPDSFDCSGLTMYAYAAAGINLPHSSRMQSTTGMTVSRDQLLPGDLLFYYSPVSHVGMYIGDGQIVHAPNTGSVVSIQDAFASGWDYSHAQRIALP
;
A
#
# COMPACT_ATOMS: atom_id res chain seq x y z
N MET A 1 10.59 -37.85 21.59
CA MET A 1 9.87 -36.72 22.21
C MET A 1 10.84 -35.54 22.17
N ALA A 2 10.64 -34.41 21.50
CA ALA A 2 9.48 -33.76 20.93
C ALA A 2 9.83 -33.13 19.58
N THR A 3 8.82 -33.03 18.72
CA THR A 3 8.85 -32.63 17.32
C THR A 3 8.90 -31.11 17.13
N SER A 4 9.85 -30.65 16.32
CA SER A 4 9.96 -29.29 15.78
C SER A 4 8.83 -28.99 14.80
N ARG A 5 8.02 -27.97 15.10
CA ARG A 5 6.88 -27.51 14.29
C ARG A 5 7.32 -26.30 13.45
N ALA A 6 7.79 -26.56 12.23
CA ALA A 6 8.06 -25.52 11.25
C ALA A 6 6.72 -24.98 10.71
N LEU A 7 6.46 -23.69 10.92
CA LEU A 7 5.36 -22.95 10.32
C LEU A 7 5.64 -22.78 8.81
N ARG A 8 5.05 -23.65 8.00
CA ARG A 8 5.01 -23.49 6.55
C ARG A 8 3.98 -22.40 6.21
N ARG A 9 4.43 -21.30 5.59
CA ARG A 9 3.55 -20.29 4.97
C ARG A 9 2.69 -20.99 3.90
N PRO A 10 1.37 -20.75 3.81
CA PRO A 10 0.58 -21.28 2.71
C PRO A 10 0.97 -20.53 1.42
N ALA A 11 1.26 -21.30 0.37
CA ALA A 11 1.42 -20.79 -0.98
C ALA A 11 0.12 -20.09 -1.41
N ARG A 12 0.22 -18.81 -1.80
CA ARG A 12 -0.86 -18.06 -2.47
C ARG A 12 -1.10 -18.72 -3.84
N ALA A 13 -2.05 -19.65 -3.90
CA ALA A 13 -2.53 -20.26 -5.14
C ALA A 13 -4.07 -20.28 -5.13
N LEU A 14 -4.66 -19.68 -6.17
CA LEU A 14 -6.07 -19.71 -6.59
C LEU A 14 -7.15 -19.25 -5.59
N VAL A 15 -7.71 -18.06 -5.86
CA VAL A 15 -9.17 -17.87 -5.95
C VAL A 15 -9.46 -16.93 -7.13
N LEU A 16 -9.36 -17.43 -8.36
CA LEU A 16 -9.79 -16.71 -9.58
C LEU A 16 -10.70 -17.57 -10.46
N ALA A 17 -11.25 -18.66 -9.92
CA ALA A 17 -12.09 -19.60 -10.68
C ALA A 17 -13.39 -19.90 -9.92
N ALA A 18 -14.35 -18.97 -9.91
CA ALA A 18 -15.75 -19.27 -9.55
C ALA A 18 -16.78 -18.20 -9.99
N VAL A 19 -16.63 -17.54 -11.15
CA VAL A 19 -17.74 -16.75 -11.75
C VAL A 19 -17.98 -17.12 -13.23
N ALA A 20 -17.46 -18.25 -13.68
CA ALA A 20 -17.68 -18.76 -15.05
C ALA A 20 -18.76 -19.85 -15.07
N ALA A 21 -20.01 -19.53 -14.70
CA ALA A 21 -21.15 -20.41 -14.99
C ALA A 21 -22.52 -19.71 -14.81
N LEU A 22 -22.88 -18.78 -15.68
CA LEU A 22 -24.24 -18.62 -16.26
C LEU A 22 -24.22 -17.42 -17.21
N GLY A 23 -24.28 -17.73 -18.51
CA GLY A 23 -24.03 -16.77 -19.58
C GLY A 23 -25.10 -15.69 -19.69
N PHE A 24 -24.64 -14.44 -19.63
CA PHE A 24 -25.11 -13.39 -20.52
C PHE A 24 -23.87 -12.92 -21.29
N THR A 25 -23.79 -13.25 -22.58
CA THR A 25 -22.71 -12.76 -23.43
C THR A 25 -22.96 -11.29 -23.73
N LEU A 26 -22.53 -10.39 -22.84
CA LEU A 26 -22.16 -9.04 -23.27
C LEU A 26 -20.76 -9.15 -23.90
N ALA A 27 -20.68 -8.76 -25.16
CA ALA A 27 -19.40 -8.54 -25.81
C ALA A 27 -18.54 -7.60 -24.94
N PRO A 28 -17.24 -7.85 -24.78
CA PRO A 28 -16.37 -6.92 -24.07
C PRO A 28 -16.41 -5.60 -24.83
N ALA A 29 -17.00 -4.58 -24.23
CA ALA A 29 -16.71 -3.22 -24.62
C ALA A 29 -15.25 -3.00 -24.25
N SER A 30 -14.37 -2.89 -25.23
CA SER A 30 -12.99 -2.49 -25.03
C SER A 30 -12.98 -1.07 -24.45
N SER A 31 -13.11 -0.95 -23.14
CA SER A 31 -12.77 0.27 -22.43
C SER A 31 -11.26 0.39 -22.56
N HIS A 32 -10.84 1.30 -23.44
CA HIS A 32 -9.47 1.75 -23.47
C HIS A 32 -9.28 2.49 -22.14
N ALA A 33 -8.69 1.82 -21.15
CA ALA A 33 -8.05 2.53 -20.07
C ALA A 33 -6.99 3.39 -20.74
N ASP A 34 -7.12 4.71 -20.62
CA ASP A 34 -6.05 5.61 -21.04
C ASP A 34 -4.78 5.12 -20.33
N PRO A 35 -3.70 4.82 -21.07
CA PRO A 35 -2.45 4.44 -20.44
C PRO A 35 -2.06 5.57 -19.49
N VAL A 36 -1.88 5.25 -18.21
CA VAL A 36 -1.14 6.13 -17.30
C VAL A 36 0.18 6.37 -17.99
N ALA A 37 0.44 7.64 -18.33
CA ALA A 37 1.67 8.04 -18.97
C ALA A 37 2.82 7.66 -18.03
N VAL A 38 3.48 6.55 -18.36
CA VAL A 38 4.86 6.32 -17.94
C VAL A 38 5.64 7.36 -18.72
N ASP A 39 6.19 8.35 -18.03
CA ASP A 39 7.14 9.26 -18.68
C ASP A 39 8.18 8.40 -19.39
N PRO A 40 8.52 8.72 -20.66
CA PRO A 40 9.51 7.94 -21.38
C PRO A 40 10.80 7.89 -20.56
N PRO A 41 11.53 6.75 -20.55
CA PRO A 41 12.82 6.69 -19.89
C PRO A 41 13.67 7.85 -20.40
N ALA A 42 14.33 8.55 -19.48
CA ALA A 42 15.29 9.58 -19.83
C ALA A 42 16.25 9.03 -20.91
N PRO A 43 16.67 9.84 -21.90
CA PRO A 43 17.60 9.38 -22.91
C PRO A 43 18.81 8.74 -22.21
N ALA A 44 19.20 7.54 -22.69
CA ALA A 44 20.32 6.78 -22.13
C ALA A 44 21.48 7.75 -21.85
N ALA A 45 21.82 7.89 -20.56
CA ALA A 45 22.86 8.81 -20.13
C ALA A 45 24.14 8.50 -20.93
N ALA A 46 24.79 9.55 -21.45
CA ALA A 46 26.06 9.38 -22.12
C ALA A 46 27.05 8.68 -21.18
N GLU A 47 27.82 7.71 -21.68
CA GLU A 47 28.83 7.01 -20.87
C GLU A 47 29.71 8.05 -20.15
N PRO A 48 29.91 7.93 -18.82
CA PRO A 48 30.67 8.92 -18.07
C PRO A 48 32.10 8.99 -18.60
N THR A 49 32.57 10.20 -18.90
CA THR A 49 33.92 10.41 -19.44
C THR A 49 34.95 10.69 -18.36
N THR A 50 34.49 11.04 -17.15
CA THR A 50 35.31 11.30 -15.96
C THR A 50 34.73 10.64 -14.71
N ALA A 51 35.54 10.51 -13.66
CA ALA A 51 35.06 10.05 -12.35
C ALA A 51 33.99 10.98 -11.77
N ALA A 52 34.10 12.29 -11.99
CA ALA A 52 33.09 13.25 -11.55
C ALA A 52 31.74 13.04 -12.26
N ASP A 53 31.77 12.81 -13.59
CA ASP A 53 30.55 12.50 -14.36
C ASP A 53 29.89 11.21 -13.84
N ALA A 54 30.69 10.18 -13.55
CA ALA A 54 30.19 8.92 -13.00
C ALA A 54 29.58 9.10 -11.61
N GLN A 55 30.18 9.93 -10.75
CA GLN A 55 29.64 10.24 -9.42
C GLN A 55 28.28 10.96 -9.50
N GLU A 56 28.14 11.93 -10.40
CA GLU A 56 26.88 12.65 -10.62
C GLU A 56 25.79 11.72 -11.14
N GLN A 57 26.12 10.87 -12.13
CA GLN A 57 25.19 9.87 -12.67
C GLN A 57 24.74 8.85 -11.62
N VAL A 58 25.66 8.35 -10.79
CA VAL A 58 25.33 7.46 -9.66
C VAL A 58 24.37 8.16 -8.69
N GLY A 59 24.64 9.42 -8.35
CA GLY A 59 23.79 10.19 -7.46
C GLY A 59 22.36 10.33 -8.00
N ALA A 60 22.23 10.81 -9.24
CA ALA A 60 20.94 10.99 -9.89
C ALA A 60 20.15 9.66 -10.03
N LEU A 61 20.80 8.62 -10.54
CA LEU A 61 20.16 7.32 -10.76
C LEU A 61 19.77 6.63 -9.44
N SER A 62 20.57 6.79 -8.39
CA SER A 62 20.25 6.25 -7.06
C SER A 62 18.98 6.88 -6.49
N HIS A 63 18.84 8.20 -6.62
CA HIS A 63 17.64 8.90 -6.15
C HIS A 63 16.39 8.57 -7.00
N GLU A 64 16.54 8.45 -8.31
CA GLU A 64 15.44 8.02 -9.18
C GLU A 64 14.96 6.60 -8.83
N LEU A 65 15.90 5.67 -8.61
CA LEU A 65 15.58 4.31 -8.17
C LEU A 65 14.91 4.27 -6.80
N GLU A 66 15.28 5.16 -5.88
CA GLU A 66 14.62 5.31 -4.59
C GLU A 66 13.15 5.76 -4.77
N ILE A 67 12.89 6.78 -5.61
CA ILE A 67 11.53 7.23 -5.94
C ILE A 67 10.70 6.08 -6.52
N VAL A 68 11.22 5.36 -7.51
CA VAL A 68 10.48 4.25 -8.16
C VAL A 68 10.29 3.08 -7.20
N THR A 69 11.26 2.79 -6.33
CA THR A 69 11.12 1.76 -5.27
C THR A 69 9.97 2.09 -4.33
N GLU A 70 9.84 3.34 -3.90
CA GLU A 70 8.74 3.76 -3.04
C GLU A 70 7.38 3.75 -3.76
N GLN A 71 7.36 4.08 -5.05
CA GLN A 71 6.16 3.92 -5.87
C GLN A 71 5.78 2.45 -6.10
N TYR A 72 6.77 1.54 -6.21
CA TYR A 72 6.54 0.10 -6.33
C TYR A 72 5.93 -0.46 -5.03
N ASN A 73 6.46 -0.03 -3.91
CA ASN A 73 5.97 -0.29 -2.56
C ASN A 73 4.52 0.21 -2.37
N ASP A 74 4.21 1.44 -2.78
CA ASP A 74 2.84 1.97 -2.85
C ASP A 74 1.91 1.09 -3.69
N ALA A 75 2.35 0.72 -4.89
CA ALA A 75 1.57 -0.08 -5.83
C ALA A 75 1.24 -1.47 -5.27
N ARG A 76 2.18 -2.12 -4.56
CA ARG A 76 1.95 -3.42 -3.91
C ARG A 76 0.88 -3.34 -2.83
N ILE A 77 0.93 -2.31 -1.99
CA ILE A 77 -0.09 -2.08 -0.95
C ILE A 77 -1.46 -1.83 -1.59
N MET A 78 -1.49 -1.06 -2.68
CA MET A 78 -2.72 -0.82 -3.42
C MET A 78 -3.27 -2.09 -4.06
N LEU A 79 -2.42 -2.93 -4.65
CA LEU A 79 -2.81 -4.23 -5.19
C LEU A 79 -3.48 -5.11 -4.11
N ASP A 80 -2.83 -5.31 -2.96
CA ASP A 80 -3.39 -6.10 -1.85
C ASP A 80 -4.78 -5.57 -1.43
N ARG A 81 -4.97 -4.23 -1.39
CA ARG A 81 -6.28 -3.61 -1.10
C ARG A 81 -7.31 -3.87 -2.20
N ARG A 82 -6.92 -3.81 -3.48
CA ARG A 82 -7.83 -4.04 -4.61
C ARG A 82 -8.23 -5.51 -4.71
N GLU A 83 -7.31 -6.44 -4.49
CA GLU A 83 -7.61 -7.87 -4.42
C GLU A 83 -8.59 -8.20 -3.28
N ALA A 84 -8.39 -7.60 -2.10
CA ALA A 84 -9.32 -7.78 -0.98
C ALA A 84 -10.72 -7.22 -1.31
N ALA A 85 -10.79 -6.05 -1.95
CA ALA A 85 -12.06 -5.47 -2.37
C ALA A 85 -12.79 -6.33 -3.42
N ALA A 86 -12.05 -6.86 -4.40
CA ALA A 86 -12.59 -7.80 -5.40
C ALA A 86 -13.13 -9.07 -4.73
N SER A 87 -12.38 -9.65 -3.79
CA SER A 87 -12.80 -10.83 -3.03
C SER A 87 -14.11 -10.58 -2.25
N VAL A 88 -14.22 -9.43 -1.56
CA VAL A 88 -15.44 -9.04 -0.84
C VAL A 88 -16.62 -8.84 -1.79
N ALA A 89 -16.42 -8.17 -2.93
CA ALA A 89 -17.47 -7.95 -3.92
C ALA A 89 -17.99 -9.27 -4.51
N SER A 90 -17.09 -10.17 -4.90
CA SER A 90 -17.45 -11.51 -5.38
C SER A 90 -18.19 -12.32 -4.31
N ALA A 91 -17.77 -12.26 -3.05
CA ALA A 91 -18.45 -12.98 -1.97
C ALA A 91 -19.89 -12.48 -1.73
N ARG A 92 -20.12 -11.17 -1.85
CA ARG A 92 -21.47 -10.58 -1.77
C ARG A 92 -22.36 -11.03 -2.92
N LEU A 93 -21.83 -11.03 -4.15
CA LEU A 93 -22.55 -11.54 -5.32
C LEU A 93 -22.96 -13.00 -5.14
N VAL A 94 -22.06 -13.86 -4.65
CA VAL A 94 -22.35 -15.27 -4.38
C VAL A 94 -23.40 -15.43 -3.28
N GLN A 95 -23.46 -14.52 -2.31
CA GLN A 95 -24.50 -14.54 -1.28
C GLN A 95 -25.87 -14.20 -1.87
N VAL A 96 -26.01 -13.10 -2.61
CA VAL A 96 -27.31 -12.72 -3.17
C VAL A 96 -27.81 -13.73 -4.22
N GLN A 97 -26.92 -14.38 -4.96
CA GLN A 97 -27.29 -15.47 -5.87
C GLN A 97 -27.87 -16.69 -5.14
N ARG A 98 -27.37 -16.98 -3.92
CA ARG A 98 -27.97 -18.01 -3.05
C ARG A 98 -29.34 -17.59 -2.56
N ASP A 99 -29.50 -16.34 -2.14
CA ASP A 99 -30.78 -15.80 -1.68
C ASP A 99 -31.84 -15.81 -2.81
N ILE A 100 -31.46 -15.44 -4.03
CA ILE A 100 -32.30 -15.57 -5.24
C ILE A 100 -32.74 -17.02 -5.44
N SER A 101 -31.81 -17.99 -5.32
CA SER A 101 -32.12 -19.41 -5.52
C SER A 101 -33.12 -19.93 -4.49
N GLU A 102 -33.04 -19.47 -3.24
CA GLU A 102 -34.01 -19.80 -2.19
C GLU A 102 -35.38 -19.16 -2.46
N LEU A 103 -35.40 -17.88 -2.83
CA LEU A 103 -36.64 -17.14 -3.16
C LEU A 103 -37.34 -17.72 -4.39
N ASP A 104 -36.58 -18.09 -5.43
CA ASP A 104 -37.08 -18.73 -6.64
C ASP A 104 -37.82 -20.06 -6.31
N GLY A 105 -37.30 -20.84 -5.37
CA GLY A 105 -37.99 -22.02 -4.84
C GLY A 105 -39.34 -21.69 -4.20
N ARG A 106 -39.42 -20.62 -3.40
CA ARG A 106 -40.66 -20.17 -2.73
C ARG A 106 -41.66 -19.59 -3.72
N VAL A 107 -41.22 -18.76 -4.66
CA VAL A 107 -42.07 -18.19 -5.73
C VAL A 107 -42.65 -19.30 -6.60
N ARG A 108 -41.86 -20.33 -6.97
CA ARG A 108 -42.38 -21.50 -7.68
C ARG A 108 -43.47 -22.25 -6.91
N GLN A 109 -43.34 -22.37 -5.59
CA GLN A 109 -44.37 -23.00 -4.76
C GLN A 109 -45.68 -22.19 -4.75
N VAL A 110 -45.60 -20.86 -4.63
CA VAL A 110 -46.76 -19.97 -4.75
C VAL A 110 -47.42 -20.14 -6.12
N ALA A 111 -46.64 -20.08 -7.20
CA ALA A 111 -47.15 -20.26 -8.57
C ALA A 111 -47.81 -21.63 -8.77
N HIS A 112 -47.21 -22.70 -8.24
CA HIS A 112 -47.78 -24.05 -8.29
C HIS A 112 -49.13 -24.12 -7.54
N SER A 113 -49.22 -23.60 -6.31
CA SER A 113 -50.48 -23.60 -5.54
C SER A 113 -51.61 -22.79 -6.21
N ALA A 114 -51.25 -21.68 -6.87
CA ALA A 114 -52.21 -20.88 -7.63
C ALA A 114 -52.71 -21.65 -8.86
N TYR A 115 -51.82 -22.36 -9.55
CA TYR A 115 -52.15 -23.12 -10.76
C TYR A 115 -52.94 -24.41 -10.49
N THR A 116 -52.61 -25.18 -9.45
CA THR A 116 -53.28 -26.45 -9.15
C THR A 116 -54.67 -26.28 -8.53
N GLY A 117 -55.16 -25.05 -8.36
CA GLY A 117 -56.55 -24.78 -7.99
C GLY A 117 -56.83 -24.85 -6.49
N ASP A 118 -55.82 -24.80 -5.62
CA ASP A 118 -56.01 -24.75 -4.16
C ASP A 118 -56.78 -23.47 -3.74
N GLN A 119 -56.67 -22.41 -4.54
CA GLN A 119 -57.48 -21.19 -4.40
C GLN A 119 -58.96 -21.40 -4.73
N LEU A 120 -59.30 -22.33 -5.64
CA LEU A 120 -60.70 -22.68 -5.93
C LEU A 120 -61.33 -23.43 -4.74
N ALA A 121 -60.54 -24.26 -4.06
CA ALA A 121 -60.93 -24.89 -2.80
C ALA A 121 -61.10 -23.83 -1.69
N GLY A 122 -60.22 -22.82 -1.62
CA GLY A 122 -60.34 -21.67 -0.71
C GLY A 122 -61.60 -20.82 -0.96
N PHE A 123 -61.95 -20.55 -2.22
CA PHE A 123 -63.18 -19.85 -2.59
C PHE A 123 -64.44 -20.67 -2.22
N THR A 124 -64.39 -21.97 -2.46
CA THR A 124 -65.47 -22.91 -2.08
C THR A 124 -65.61 -22.99 -0.55
N ALA A 125 -64.49 -22.99 0.17
CA ALA A 125 -64.46 -22.90 1.62
C ALA A 125 -65.07 -21.57 2.09
N LEU A 126 -64.74 -20.45 1.46
CA LEU A 126 -65.30 -19.14 1.81
C LEU A 126 -66.84 -19.11 1.66
N MET A 127 -67.36 -19.69 0.56
CA MET A 127 -68.79 -19.83 0.26
C MET A 127 -69.54 -20.79 1.20
N THR A 128 -68.83 -21.67 1.91
CA THR A 128 -69.40 -22.66 2.84
C THR A 128 -69.15 -22.33 4.32
N SER A 129 -68.75 -21.08 4.62
CA SER A 129 -68.58 -20.60 6.00
C SER A 129 -69.90 -20.64 6.78
N GLY A 130 -69.86 -21.11 8.03
CA GLY A 130 -71.05 -21.35 8.86
C GLY A 130 -71.53 -20.13 9.64
N SER A 131 -70.74 -19.04 9.69
CA SER A 131 -71.11 -17.79 10.37
C SER A 131 -70.43 -16.55 9.75
N PRO A 132 -71.00 -15.34 9.96
CA PRO A 132 -70.39 -14.08 9.50
C PRO A 132 -68.99 -13.82 10.07
N GLN A 133 -68.71 -14.22 11.31
CA GLN A 133 -67.40 -14.03 11.93
C GLN A 133 -66.33 -14.92 11.28
N GLU A 134 -66.67 -16.20 11.05
CA GLU A 134 -65.79 -17.16 10.38
C GLU A 134 -65.46 -16.74 8.95
N PHE A 135 -66.41 -16.15 8.24
CA PHE A 135 -66.18 -15.57 6.92
C PHE A 135 -65.13 -14.45 6.96
N LEU A 136 -65.25 -13.51 7.91
CA LEU A 136 -64.29 -12.40 8.07
C LEU A 136 -62.88 -12.89 8.45
N ASP A 137 -62.77 -13.87 9.35
CA ASP A 137 -61.49 -14.46 9.74
C ASP A 137 -60.79 -15.15 8.55
N ARG A 138 -61.57 -15.81 7.68
CA ARG A 138 -61.07 -16.43 6.45
C ARG A 138 -60.62 -15.39 5.42
N ILE A 139 -61.33 -14.27 5.27
CA ILE A 139 -60.89 -13.14 4.42
C ILE A 139 -59.57 -12.56 4.92
N ASN A 140 -59.45 -12.28 6.21
CA ASN A 140 -58.21 -11.73 6.78
C ASN A 140 -57.02 -12.68 6.59
N THR A 141 -57.25 -13.99 6.68
CA THR A 141 -56.21 -15.00 6.43
C THR A 141 -55.79 -15.00 4.95
N LEU A 142 -56.76 -14.92 4.02
CA LEU A 142 -56.46 -14.84 2.59
C LEU A 142 -55.70 -13.56 2.23
N ASP A 143 -56.08 -12.42 2.81
CA ASP A 143 -55.37 -11.15 2.64
C ASP A 143 -53.92 -11.24 3.13
N ALA A 144 -53.69 -11.85 4.30
CA ALA A 144 -52.35 -12.10 4.82
C ALA A 144 -51.51 -13.00 3.89
N ILE A 145 -52.10 -14.05 3.30
CA ILE A 145 -51.42 -14.93 2.33
C ILE A 145 -51.09 -14.17 1.04
N SER A 146 -52.03 -13.38 0.52
CA SER A 146 -51.82 -12.55 -0.67
C SER A 146 -50.73 -11.50 -0.44
N ALA A 147 -50.75 -10.82 0.71
CA ALA A 147 -49.71 -9.87 1.10
C ALA A 147 -48.34 -10.56 1.21
N HIS A 148 -48.27 -11.74 1.82
CA HIS A 148 -47.04 -12.53 1.90
C HIS A 148 -46.51 -12.94 0.52
N SER A 149 -47.40 -13.42 -0.36
CA SER A 149 -47.04 -13.84 -1.73
C SER A 149 -46.52 -12.68 -2.57
N ASN A 150 -47.16 -11.52 -2.48
CA ASN A 150 -46.71 -10.30 -3.15
C ASN A 150 -45.36 -9.83 -2.59
N GLY A 151 -45.14 -9.96 -1.27
CA GLY A 151 -43.85 -9.70 -0.62
C GLY A 151 -42.73 -10.59 -1.18
N LEU A 152 -42.96 -11.91 -1.30
CA LEU A 152 -41.96 -12.83 -1.87
C LEU A 152 -41.58 -12.48 -3.32
N ILE A 153 -42.55 -12.05 -4.14
CA ILE A 153 -42.29 -11.63 -5.53
C ILE A 153 -41.48 -10.32 -5.55
N ALA A 154 -41.80 -9.37 -4.67
CA ALA A 154 -41.05 -8.13 -4.52
C ALA A 154 -39.61 -8.39 -4.06
N ASP A 155 -39.43 -9.17 -2.98
CA ASP A 155 -38.12 -9.57 -2.46
C ASP A 155 -37.27 -10.27 -3.54
N TYR A 156 -37.88 -11.14 -4.35
CA TYR A 156 -37.21 -11.81 -5.46
C TYR A 156 -36.75 -10.83 -6.55
N SER A 157 -37.62 -9.89 -6.95
CA SER A 157 -37.27 -8.85 -7.92
C SER A 157 -36.15 -7.93 -7.41
N ASP A 158 -36.21 -7.53 -6.14
CA ASP A 158 -35.19 -6.69 -5.51
C ASP A 158 -33.85 -7.42 -5.40
N ALA A 159 -33.86 -8.69 -5.02
CA ALA A 159 -32.66 -9.53 -5.00
C ALA A 159 -32.04 -9.67 -6.40
N GLN A 160 -32.85 -9.82 -7.45
CA GLN A 160 -32.37 -9.85 -8.84
C GLN A 160 -31.67 -8.54 -9.23
N GLN A 161 -32.25 -7.38 -8.91
CA GLN A 161 -31.61 -6.09 -9.19
C GLN A 161 -30.31 -5.93 -8.39
N GLN A 162 -30.32 -6.30 -7.11
CA GLN A 162 -29.13 -6.26 -6.28
C GLN A 162 -28.01 -7.17 -6.82
N ALA A 163 -28.35 -8.32 -7.40
CA ALA A 163 -27.37 -9.19 -8.05
C ALA A 163 -26.74 -8.55 -9.30
N LEU A 164 -27.51 -7.81 -10.11
CA LEU A 164 -26.96 -7.07 -11.25
C LEU A 164 -25.97 -5.99 -10.79
N ASP A 165 -26.36 -5.21 -9.78
CA ASP A 165 -25.50 -4.16 -9.21
C ASP A 165 -24.22 -4.73 -8.58
N LEU A 166 -24.34 -5.83 -7.83
CA LEU A 166 -23.20 -6.51 -7.22
C LEU A 166 -22.29 -7.18 -8.27
N SER A 167 -22.85 -7.67 -9.38
CA SER A 167 -22.07 -8.18 -10.50
C SER A 167 -21.21 -7.08 -11.11
N ALA A 168 -21.81 -5.92 -11.42
CA ALA A 168 -21.08 -4.79 -11.95
C ALA A 168 -19.99 -4.30 -10.98
N GLN A 169 -20.27 -4.27 -9.67
CA GLN A 169 -19.27 -3.92 -8.64
C GLN A 169 -18.13 -4.94 -8.56
N ALA A 170 -18.42 -6.24 -8.66
CA ALA A 170 -17.40 -7.27 -8.65
C ALA A 170 -16.50 -7.19 -9.89
N ASP A 171 -17.08 -6.97 -11.07
CA ASP A 171 -16.33 -6.81 -12.32
C ASP A 171 -15.42 -5.57 -12.27
N GLN A 172 -15.94 -4.42 -11.81
CA GLN A 172 -15.14 -3.21 -11.63
C GLN A 172 -14.00 -3.39 -10.62
N ALA A 173 -14.26 -4.11 -9.51
CA ALA A 173 -13.24 -4.39 -8.52
C ALA A 173 -12.14 -5.31 -9.07
N LEU A 174 -12.49 -6.28 -9.91
CA LEU A 174 -11.52 -7.15 -10.58
C LEU A 174 -10.65 -6.36 -11.57
N ILE A 175 -11.26 -5.55 -12.44
CA ILE A 175 -10.53 -4.68 -13.38
C ILE A 175 -9.56 -3.76 -12.63
N ALA A 176 -9.99 -3.17 -11.50
CA ALA A 176 -9.12 -2.33 -10.68
C ALA A 176 -7.96 -3.10 -10.05
N ALA A 177 -8.15 -4.37 -9.68
CA ALA A 177 -7.08 -5.24 -9.18
C ALA A 177 -6.09 -5.63 -10.28
N GLU A 178 -6.58 -5.95 -11.49
CA GLU A 178 -5.73 -6.23 -12.66
C GLU A 178 -4.88 -5.03 -13.06
N ALA A 179 -5.47 -3.82 -13.08
CA ALA A 179 -4.74 -2.59 -13.34
C ALA A 179 -3.66 -2.33 -12.28
N ALA A 180 -3.95 -2.57 -11.00
CA ALA A 180 -2.96 -2.45 -9.92
C ALA A 180 -1.83 -3.49 -10.07
N ALA A 181 -2.14 -4.71 -10.52
CA ALA A 181 -1.12 -5.74 -10.76
C ALA A 181 -0.19 -5.37 -11.93
N ALA A 182 -0.75 -4.82 -13.01
CA ALA A 182 0.05 -4.32 -14.13
C ALA A 182 0.96 -3.16 -13.70
N ASP A 183 0.48 -2.27 -12.83
CA ASP A 183 1.26 -1.15 -12.31
C ASP A 183 2.45 -1.60 -11.44
N VAL A 184 2.25 -2.61 -10.59
CA VAL A 184 3.33 -3.25 -9.82
C VAL A 184 4.39 -3.84 -10.75
N GLU A 185 3.97 -4.56 -11.80
CA GLU A 185 4.90 -5.21 -12.72
C GLU A 185 5.69 -4.21 -13.57
N ALA A 186 5.04 -3.12 -14.01
CA ALA A 186 5.71 -2.06 -14.77
C ALA A 186 6.83 -1.39 -13.96
N LYS A 187 6.56 -1.03 -12.69
CA LYS A 187 7.56 -0.42 -11.80
C LYS A 187 8.68 -1.38 -11.45
N LYS A 188 8.35 -2.65 -11.21
CA LYS A 188 9.34 -3.69 -10.98
C LYS A 188 10.29 -3.84 -12.17
N THR A 189 9.73 -3.90 -13.37
CA THR A 189 10.52 -4.01 -14.62
C THR A 189 11.47 -2.84 -14.78
N LEU A 190 11.01 -1.61 -14.47
CA LEU A 190 11.85 -0.41 -14.50
C LEU A 190 13.01 -0.49 -13.49
N ILE A 191 12.74 -0.91 -12.25
CA ILE A 191 13.80 -1.10 -11.24
C ILE A 191 14.80 -2.16 -11.72
N GLU A 192 14.32 -3.29 -12.23
CA GLU A 192 15.17 -4.39 -12.73
C GLU A 192 15.98 -4.01 -13.98
N SER A 193 15.53 -3.03 -14.79
CA SER A 193 16.30 -2.54 -15.95
C SER A 193 17.38 -1.53 -15.58
N GLU A 194 17.12 -0.67 -14.59
CA GLU A 194 18.04 0.39 -14.17
C GLU A 194 19.08 -0.08 -13.13
N MET A 195 18.74 -1.07 -12.29
CA MET A 195 19.65 -1.58 -11.24
C MET A 195 21.01 -2.04 -11.78
N PRO A 196 21.10 -2.82 -12.88
CA PRO A 196 22.40 -3.25 -13.43
C PRO A 196 23.25 -2.07 -13.95
N VAL A 197 22.61 -0.98 -14.39
CA VAL A 197 23.30 0.23 -14.83
C VAL A 197 23.96 0.92 -13.64
N LEU A 198 23.22 1.07 -12.54
CA LEU A 198 23.77 1.61 -11.29
C LEU A 198 24.94 0.74 -10.77
N GLU A 199 24.77 -0.57 -10.72
CA GLU A 199 25.82 -1.50 -10.28
C GLU A 199 27.08 -1.41 -11.16
N ALA A 200 26.91 -1.31 -12.49
CA ALA A 200 28.01 -1.13 -13.41
C ALA A 200 28.75 0.20 -13.18
N LEU A 201 28.03 1.31 -12.99
CA LEU A 201 28.62 2.61 -12.66
C LEU A 201 29.41 2.56 -11.35
N LEU A 202 28.83 1.99 -10.29
CA LEU A 202 29.50 1.83 -8.99
C LEU A 202 30.77 0.98 -9.07
N ALA A 203 30.81 0.01 -9.99
CA ALA A 203 31.97 -0.84 -10.23
C ALA A 203 33.12 -0.13 -10.96
N THR A 204 32.85 0.98 -11.66
CA THR A 204 33.89 1.81 -12.29
C THR A 204 34.62 2.72 -11.30
N LEU A 205 34.00 2.99 -10.14
CA LEU A 205 34.50 3.91 -9.13
C LEU A 205 35.40 3.22 -8.10
N THR A 206 36.45 3.92 -7.66
CA THR A 206 37.19 3.53 -6.46
C THR A 206 36.30 3.60 -5.22
N GLU A 207 36.71 2.98 -4.11
CA GLU A 207 35.93 3.03 -2.87
C GLU A 207 35.64 4.46 -2.40
N ALA A 208 36.65 5.33 -2.41
CA ALA A 208 36.49 6.72 -2.00
C ALA A 208 35.54 7.49 -2.93
N GLU A 209 35.62 7.24 -4.24
CA GLU A 209 34.73 7.86 -5.22
C GLU A 209 33.30 7.34 -5.08
N ARG A 210 33.11 6.04 -4.80
CA ARG A 210 31.81 5.41 -4.60
C ARG A 210 31.10 5.98 -3.37
N GLN A 211 31.80 6.08 -2.24
CA GLN A 211 31.24 6.68 -1.02
C GLN A 211 30.82 8.14 -1.26
N ALA A 212 31.64 8.91 -1.97
CA ALA A 212 31.28 10.28 -2.36
C ALA A 212 30.06 10.30 -3.30
N ALA A 213 29.97 9.41 -4.30
CA ALA A 213 28.84 9.32 -5.22
C ALA A 213 27.51 8.99 -4.51
N LEU A 214 27.55 8.02 -3.59
CA LEU A 214 26.37 7.58 -2.84
C LEU A 214 25.90 8.65 -1.84
N ALA A 215 26.82 9.45 -1.30
CA ALA A 215 26.47 10.64 -0.53
C ALA A 215 25.82 11.72 -1.41
N LEU A 216 26.29 11.89 -2.65
CA LEU A 216 25.71 12.85 -3.62
C LEU A 216 24.29 12.50 -4.06
N ALA A 217 23.88 11.22 -3.97
CA ALA A 217 22.51 10.81 -4.27
C ALA A 217 21.46 11.61 -3.48
N HIS A 218 21.83 11.98 -2.26
CA HIS A 218 21.01 12.76 -1.37
C HIS A 218 21.39 14.25 -1.38
N THR A 219 22.24 14.72 -2.29
CA THR A 219 22.51 16.16 -2.52
C THR A 219 22.03 16.65 -3.89
N ALA A 220 21.90 15.76 -4.86
CA ALA A 220 21.53 16.07 -6.25
C ALA A 220 20.08 16.57 -6.39
N ALA A 221 19.23 16.43 -5.37
CA ALA A 221 17.84 16.90 -5.39
C ALA A 221 17.70 18.44 -5.27
N VAL A 222 18.73 19.14 -4.77
CA VAL A 222 18.66 20.59 -4.45
C VAL A 222 18.77 21.49 -5.69
N THR A 223 19.12 20.97 -6.87
CA THR A 223 19.34 21.79 -8.07
C THR A 223 18.10 22.04 -8.95
N SER A 224 16.89 21.59 -8.57
CA SER A 224 15.70 21.78 -9.43
C SER A 224 14.71 22.88 -9.02
N THR A 225 14.90 23.62 -7.93
CA THR A 225 14.06 24.80 -7.62
C THR A 225 14.85 25.90 -6.89
N ALA A 226 15.54 26.75 -7.65
CA ALA A 226 16.03 28.05 -7.17
C ALA A 226 15.49 29.16 -8.07
N ASP A 227 14.24 29.54 -7.83
CA ASP A 227 13.72 30.89 -8.11
C ASP A 227 12.74 31.24 -6.98
N ASP A 228 13.24 31.86 -5.91
CA ASP A 228 12.65 33.07 -5.38
C ASP A 228 13.68 33.77 -4.48
N GLY A 229 13.87 35.06 -4.74
CA GLY A 229 14.77 35.91 -3.99
C GLY A 229 14.13 36.44 -2.72
N SER A 230 14.90 36.48 -1.64
CA SER A 230 14.92 37.66 -0.78
C SER A 230 16.12 37.64 0.15
N ASP A 231 16.89 38.72 0.03
CA ASP A 231 17.94 39.18 0.94
C ASP A 231 17.46 39.24 2.40
N GLU A 232 18.34 38.93 3.36
CA GLU A 232 19.01 39.96 4.18
C GLU A 232 19.95 39.36 5.26
N ARG A 233 21.24 39.75 5.18
CA ARG A 233 22.17 40.13 6.28
C ARG A 233 22.58 39.04 7.30
N ALA A 234 23.80 38.98 7.86
CA ALA A 234 25.03 39.74 7.75
C ALA A 234 26.16 38.95 8.48
N ASP A 235 27.38 39.03 7.95
CA ASP A 235 28.65 39.27 8.64
C ASP A 235 29.03 38.40 9.88
N GLN A 236 29.97 37.46 9.70
CA GLN A 236 31.27 37.39 10.43
C GLN A 236 32.12 36.14 10.06
N PRO A 237 33.44 36.12 10.34
CA PRO A 237 34.47 35.71 9.38
C PRO A 237 34.98 34.26 9.53
N GLU A 238 35.67 33.85 8.45
CA GLU A 238 36.59 32.72 8.30
C GLU A 238 37.07 32.06 9.60
N ARG A 239 36.74 30.76 9.73
CA ARG A 239 37.63 29.81 10.38
C ARG A 239 37.99 28.70 9.40
N ALA A 240 39.28 28.67 9.15
CA ALA A 240 40.03 27.71 8.37
C ALA A 240 39.65 26.25 8.66
N ASP A 241 39.57 25.52 7.55
CA ASP A 241 40.16 24.21 7.35
C ASP A 241 40.00 23.20 8.48
N ARG A 242 38.94 22.38 8.34
CA ARG A 242 39.02 21.01 8.80
C ARG A 242 38.32 20.11 7.80
N SER A 243 39.10 19.61 6.85
CA SER A 243 38.81 18.35 6.16
C SER A 243 38.82 17.22 7.21
N GLU A 244 37.69 17.04 7.90
CA GLU A 244 37.44 15.89 8.76
C GLU A 244 36.87 14.77 7.90
N ARG A 245 37.73 13.79 7.66
CA ARG A 245 37.43 12.50 7.05
C ARG A 245 36.29 11.84 7.84
N GLU A 246 35.11 11.75 7.23
CA GLU A 246 33.92 11.17 7.83
C GLU A 246 34.11 9.64 7.97
N ALA A 247 34.58 9.24 9.15
CA ALA A 247 34.58 7.85 9.59
C ALA A 247 33.22 7.55 10.23
N PRO A 248 32.73 6.29 10.19
CA PRO A 248 31.49 5.92 10.87
C PRO A 248 31.61 6.28 12.36
N SER A 249 30.78 7.21 12.79
CA SER A 249 30.73 7.65 14.18
C SER A 249 30.28 6.48 15.06
N ALA A 250 30.99 6.27 16.18
CA ALA A 250 30.59 5.28 17.18
C ALA A 250 29.14 5.55 17.64
N PRO A 251 28.34 4.51 17.97
CA PRO A 251 26.97 4.72 18.40
C PRO A 251 26.93 5.67 19.62
N PRO A 252 26.00 6.64 19.65
CA PRO A 252 25.88 7.55 20.77
C PRO A 252 25.59 6.79 22.07
N SER A 253 25.99 7.40 23.19
CA SER A 253 25.61 6.94 24.54
C SER A 253 24.10 6.70 24.59
N SER A 254 23.66 5.59 25.21
CA SER A 254 22.29 5.04 25.16
C SER A 254 21.20 6.06 24.78
N VAL A 255 20.73 6.00 23.54
CA VAL A 255 19.61 6.83 23.07
C VAL A 255 18.39 6.56 23.95
N VAL A 256 17.82 7.62 24.53
CA VAL A 256 16.62 7.51 25.39
C VAL A 256 15.41 8.06 24.64
N ALA A 257 14.48 7.17 24.31
CA ALA A 257 13.24 7.50 23.63
C ALA A 257 12.11 7.82 24.64
N PRO A 258 11.07 8.58 24.23
CA PRO A 258 10.05 9.09 25.14
C PRO A 258 9.04 8.03 25.61
N SER A 259 8.97 6.87 24.94
CA SER A 259 8.07 5.77 25.27
C SER A 259 8.77 4.42 25.09
N GLN A 260 8.24 3.37 25.71
CA GLN A 260 8.77 2.01 25.56
C GLN A 260 8.73 1.54 24.10
N ALA A 261 7.66 1.85 23.37
CA ALA A 261 7.53 1.47 21.97
C ALA A 261 8.56 2.21 21.09
N ALA A 262 8.76 3.51 21.32
CA ALA A 262 9.80 4.26 20.62
C ALA A 262 11.20 3.71 20.93
N GLN A 263 11.47 3.34 22.19
CA GLN A 263 12.77 2.76 22.57
C GLN A 263 13.03 1.44 21.86
N ILE A 264 12.04 0.54 21.83
CA ILE A 264 12.18 -0.75 21.12
C ILE A 264 12.46 -0.51 19.63
N ALA A 265 11.76 0.44 19.01
CA ALA A 265 11.98 0.76 17.60
C ALA A 265 13.40 1.29 17.34
N VAL A 266 13.87 2.25 18.15
CA VAL A 266 15.23 2.81 18.05
C VAL A 266 16.28 1.71 18.24
N ASP A 267 16.17 0.90 19.31
CA ASP A 267 17.11 -0.18 19.59
C ASP A 267 17.13 -1.21 18.45
N THR A 268 15.96 -1.53 17.89
CA THR A 268 15.83 -2.47 16.77
C THR A 268 16.49 -1.92 15.51
N ALA A 269 16.26 -0.65 15.16
CA ALA A 269 16.87 -0.02 14.00
C ALA A 269 18.40 0.09 14.14
N LEU A 270 18.90 0.49 15.32
CA LEU A 270 20.33 0.56 15.60
C LEU A 270 21.01 -0.81 15.57
N ALA A 271 20.29 -1.88 15.90
CA ALA A 271 20.81 -3.25 15.80
C ALA A 271 21.07 -3.70 14.34
N GLN A 272 20.51 -2.99 13.35
CA GLN A 272 20.70 -3.31 11.93
C GLN A 272 21.86 -2.53 11.28
N LEU A 273 22.61 -1.73 12.05
CA LEU A 273 23.74 -0.97 11.50
C LEU A 273 24.74 -1.88 10.78
N GLY A 274 25.03 -1.54 9.52
CA GLY A 274 25.89 -2.32 8.65
C GLY A 274 25.17 -3.32 7.74
N ASP A 275 23.86 -3.56 7.94
CA ASP A 275 23.10 -4.42 7.03
C ASP A 275 22.95 -3.78 5.64
N PRO A 276 23.05 -4.55 4.56
CA PRO A 276 23.04 -4.01 3.20
C PRO A 276 21.68 -3.42 2.81
N TYR A 277 21.72 -2.36 2.00
CA TYR A 277 20.52 -1.89 1.32
C TYR A 277 20.04 -2.91 0.28
N LEU A 278 18.75 -3.17 0.23
CA LEU A 278 18.10 -3.91 -0.85
C LEU A 278 16.72 -3.33 -1.10
N TRP A 279 16.43 -2.95 -2.35
CA TRP A 279 15.15 -2.37 -2.75
C TRP A 279 13.98 -3.29 -2.37
N ALA A 280 12.91 -2.71 -1.84
CA ALA A 280 11.72 -3.43 -1.37
C ALA A 280 11.98 -4.49 -0.27
N ALA A 281 13.13 -4.43 0.43
CA ALA A 281 13.46 -5.32 1.54
C ALA A 281 13.04 -4.75 2.90
N ALA A 282 12.60 -5.62 3.81
CA ALA A 282 12.13 -5.26 5.15
C ALA A 282 12.70 -6.19 6.24
N GLY A 283 13.93 -6.66 6.04
CA GLY A 283 14.69 -7.41 7.04
C GLY A 283 14.54 -8.94 7.05
N PRO A 284 15.24 -9.61 7.98
CA PRO A 284 16.15 -9.00 8.95
C PRO A 284 17.56 -8.75 8.39
N ASP A 285 17.92 -9.30 7.23
CA ASP A 285 19.32 -9.27 6.74
C ASP A 285 19.60 -8.16 5.71
N SER A 286 18.57 -7.40 5.31
CA SER A 286 18.68 -6.28 4.36
C SER A 286 17.43 -5.41 4.39
N PHE A 287 17.58 -4.14 4.04
CA PHE A 287 16.52 -3.14 4.19
C PHE A 287 16.50 -2.12 3.06
N ASP A 288 15.32 -1.63 2.66
CA ASP A 288 15.18 -0.29 2.11
C ASP A 288 14.79 0.70 3.24
N CYS A 289 14.67 1.98 2.91
CA CYS A 289 14.47 3.02 3.92
C CYS A 289 13.17 2.83 4.72
N SER A 290 12.05 2.59 4.03
CA SER A 290 10.74 2.36 4.65
C SER A 290 10.59 0.97 5.25
N GLY A 291 11.33 -0.02 4.78
CA GLY A 291 11.41 -1.37 5.32
C GLY A 291 12.13 -1.43 6.66
N LEU A 292 13.20 -0.63 6.84
CA LEU A 292 13.91 -0.53 8.13
C LEU A 292 12.99 0.02 9.22
N THR A 293 12.28 1.12 8.95
CA THR A 293 11.36 1.74 9.91
C THR A 293 10.17 0.84 10.20
N MET A 294 9.62 0.18 9.17
CA MET A 294 8.56 -0.82 9.32
C MET A 294 9.00 -1.98 10.23
N TYR A 295 10.19 -2.53 9.99
CA TYR A 295 10.74 -3.62 10.78
C TYR A 295 10.95 -3.21 12.24
N ALA A 296 11.56 -2.05 12.46
CA ALA A 296 11.82 -1.50 13.78
C ALA A 296 10.53 -1.30 14.60
N TYR A 297 9.51 -0.69 14.00
CA TYR A 297 8.23 -0.46 14.68
C TYR A 297 7.39 -1.74 14.85
N ALA A 298 7.53 -2.71 13.94
CA ALA A 298 6.89 -4.02 14.09
C ALA A 298 7.39 -4.77 15.33
N ALA A 299 8.68 -4.62 15.70
CA ALA A 299 9.22 -5.15 16.95
C ALA A 299 8.57 -4.54 18.20
N ALA A 300 8.09 -3.30 18.09
CA ALA A 300 7.30 -2.62 19.12
C ALA A 300 5.78 -2.89 19.03
N GLY A 301 5.33 -3.75 18.11
CA GLY A 301 3.92 -4.08 17.90
C GLY A 301 3.14 -3.04 17.08
N ILE A 302 3.81 -2.10 16.42
CA ILE A 302 3.19 -1.07 15.58
C ILE A 302 3.43 -1.41 14.11
N ASN A 303 2.34 -1.61 13.36
CA ASN A 303 2.43 -1.91 11.93
C ASN A 303 2.51 -0.61 11.12
N LEU A 304 3.60 -0.45 10.37
CA LEU A 304 3.73 0.61 9.36
C LEU A 304 3.57 0.02 7.96
N PRO A 305 3.07 0.81 6.99
CA PRO A 305 3.10 0.40 5.59
C PRO A 305 4.56 0.33 5.11
N HIS A 306 4.88 -0.62 4.23
CA HIS A 306 6.16 -0.64 3.51
C HIS A 306 6.09 0.40 2.38
N SER A 307 6.12 1.68 2.74
CA SER A 307 6.16 2.84 1.85
C SER A 307 6.45 4.10 2.66
N SER A 308 7.52 4.82 2.35
CA SER A 308 7.90 6.09 3.00
C SER A 308 6.81 7.15 2.79
N ARG A 309 6.18 7.16 1.61
CA ARG A 309 5.06 8.05 1.26
C ARG A 309 3.85 7.81 2.15
N MET A 310 3.45 6.56 2.37
CA MET A 310 2.33 6.25 3.26
C MET A 310 2.70 6.44 4.73
N GLN A 311 3.94 6.10 5.12
CA GLN A 311 4.46 6.36 6.47
C GLN A 311 4.45 7.86 6.80
N SER A 312 4.73 8.73 5.82
CA SER A 312 4.71 10.20 5.99
C SER A 312 3.35 10.75 6.42
N THR A 313 2.29 9.97 6.27
CA THR A 313 0.92 10.32 6.69
C THR A 313 0.46 9.56 7.94
N THR A 314 1.33 8.75 8.53
CA THR A 314 1.03 7.93 9.71
C THR A 314 1.54 8.61 10.97
N GLY A 315 0.72 8.67 12.02
CA GLY A 315 1.12 9.23 13.32
C GLY A 315 0.73 10.70 13.49
N MET A 316 1.47 11.41 14.34
CA MET A 316 1.27 12.83 14.63
C MET A 316 2.40 13.67 14.04
N THR A 317 2.08 14.72 13.28
CA THR A 317 3.09 15.63 12.73
C THR A 317 3.85 16.34 13.85
N VAL A 318 5.18 16.38 13.74
CA VAL A 318 6.09 16.98 14.72
C VAL A 318 6.90 18.11 14.08
N SER A 319 7.04 19.23 14.79
CA SER A 319 7.93 20.30 14.38
C SER A 319 9.39 19.96 14.68
N ARG A 320 10.32 20.50 13.90
CA ARG A 320 11.76 20.16 13.99
C ARG A 320 12.36 20.39 15.39
N ASP A 321 11.89 21.40 16.12
CA ASP A 321 12.31 21.72 17.49
C ASP A 321 11.73 20.77 18.56
N GLN A 322 10.81 19.89 18.18
CA GLN A 322 10.14 18.93 19.06
C GLN A 322 10.52 17.47 18.77
N LEU A 323 11.52 17.24 17.92
CA LEU A 323 11.97 15.90 17.56
C LEU A 323 12.49 15.13 18.77
N LEU A 324 12.03 13.89 18.92
CA LEU A 324 12.43 12.95 19.94
C LEU A 324 12.86 11.62 19.30
N PRO A 325 13.79 10.87 19.91
CA PRO A 325 14.21 9.59 19.36
C PRO A 325 13.03 8.66 19.09
N GLY A 326 13.01 8.08 17.89
CA GLY A 326 11.91 7.29 17.34
C GLY A 326 11.06 8.05 16.32
N ASP A 327 11.00 9.38 16.35
CA ASP A 327 10.27 10.14 15.32
C ASP A 327 10.82 9.81 13.92
N LEU A 328 9.94 9.65 12.94
CA LEU A 328 10.32 9.40 11.54
C LEU A 328 10.45 10.72 10.81
N LEU A 329 11.59 10.93 10.16
CA LEU A 329 11.89 12.10 9.33
C LEU A 329 11.76 11.71 7.87
N PHE A 330 11.02 12.53 7.12
CA PHE A 330 10.74 12.31 5.71
C PHE A 330 11.43 13.37 4.87
N TYR A 331 11.93 12.96 3.72
CA TYR A 331 12.71 13.81 2.83
C TYR A 331 12.12 13.84 1.42
N TYR A 332 12.38 14.96 0.74
CA TYR A 332 12.00 15.30 -0.62
C TYR A 332 10.50 15.56 -0.82
N SER A 333 10.17 16.19 -1.95
CA SER A 333 8.80 16.43 -2.41
C SER A 333 8.64 16.02 -3.87
N PRO A 334 7.92 14.93 -4.17
CA PRO A 334 7.22 14.08 -3.22
C PRO A 334 8.17 13.24 -2.35
N VAL A 335 7.69 12.78 -1.19
CA VAL A 335 8.50 11.94 -0.27
C VAL A 335 9.02 10.70 -0.99
N SER A 336 10.32 10.46 -0.91
CA SER A 336 10.98 9.24 -1.41
C SER A 336 11.90 8.58 -0.39
N HIS A 337 12.22 9.26 0.72
CA HIS A 337 13.09 8.69 1.76
C HIS A 337 12.53 8.89 3.16
N VAL A 338 12.87 7.96 4.05
CA VAL A 338 12.58 8.04 5.48
C VAL A 338 13.77 7.59 6.32
N GLY A 339 14.01 8.28 7.44
CA GLY A 339 14.95 7.87 8.48
C GLY A 339 14.33 7.99 9.86
N MET A 340 14.85 7.23 10.83
CA MET A 340 14.42 7.33 12.23
C MET A 340 15.36 8.23 13.01
N TYR A 341 14.83 9.29 13.63
CA TYR A 341 15.59 10.18 14.49
C TYR A 341 16.09 9.45 15.74
N ILE A 342 17.35 9.67 16.09
CA ILE A 342 17.99 9.03 17.25
C ILE A 342 18.57 10.04 18.26
N GLY A 343 18.22 11.32 18.13
CA GLY A 343 18.75 12.39 18.96
C GLY A 343 19.92 13.14 18.31
N ASP A 344 20.33 14.24 18.93
CA ASP A 344 21.53 15.03 18.54
C ASP A 344 21.62 15.42 17.06
N GLY A 345 20.48 15.62 16.38
CA GLY A 345 20.46 15.93 14.95
C GLY A 345 20.77 14.75 14.04
N GLN A 346 20.73 13.51 14.55
CA GLN A 346 21.10 12.31 13.79
C GLN A 346 19.89 11.42 13.46
N ILE A 347 20.00 10.69 12.34
CA ILE A 347 19.08 9.61 11.96
C ILE A 347 19.81 8.28 11.77
N VAL A 348 19.09 7.18 11.98
CA VAL A 348 19.42 5.86 11.43
C VAL A 348 18.52 5.56 10.23
N HIS A 349 19.10 5.12 9.11
CA HIS A 349 18.37 4.86 7.86
C HIS A 349 19.12 3.86 6.97
N ALA A 350 18.41 3.32 5.97
CA ALA A 350 18.99 2.58 4.85
C ALA A 350 18.95 3.49 3.60
N PRO A 351 20.06 4.14 3.20
CA PRO A 351 20.04 5.22 2.21
C PRO A 351 19.71 4.80 0.78
N ASN A 352 20.49 3.91 0.19
CA ASN A 352 20.41 3.59 -1.23
C ASN A 352 21.23 2.33 -1.59
N THR A 353 21.02 1.83 -2.81
CA THR A 353 21.77 0.68 -3.36
C THR A 353 23.27 0.93 -3.31
N GLY A 354 24.03 -0.06 -2.84
CA GLY A 354 25.49 0.04 -2.68
C GLY A 354 25.93 0.56 -1.31
N SER A 355 24.98 1.01 -0.48
CA SER A 355 25.21 1.43 0.89
C SER A 355 24.69 0.41 1.92
N VAL A 356 24.91 0.72 3.20
CA VAL A 356 24.44 -0.05 4.34
C VAL A 356 23.60 0.83 5.27
N VAL A 357 22.82 0.20 6.15
CA VAL A 357 22.17 0.90 7.27
C VAL A 357 23.24 1.65 8.07
N SER A 358 23.08 2.95 8.22
CA SER A 358 24.09 3.83 8.80
C SER A 358 23.45 4.97 9.61
N ILE A 359 24.28 5.69 10.37
CA ILE A 359 23.91 6.91 11.08
C ILE A 359 24.45 8.10 10.29
N GLN A 360 23.61 9.10 10.05
CA GLN A 360 23.98 10.35 9.37
C GLN A 360 23.36 11.56 10.05
N ASP A 361 23.90 12.75 9.77
CA ASP A 361 23.27 14.02 10.14
C ASP A 361 21.93 14.14 9.40
N ALA A 362 20.85 14.30 10.16
CA ALA A 362 19.47 14.37 9.68
C ALA A 362 19.18 15.63 8.84
N PHE A 363 20.08 16.60 8.88
CA PHE A 363 19.93 17.91 8.25
C PHE A 363 21.19 18.30 7.48
N ALA A 364 22.00 17.32 7.09
CA ALA A 364 23.17 17.55 6.27
C ALA A 364 22.79 18.24 4.96
N SER A 365 23.67 19.12 4.47
CA SER A 365 23.43 19.82 3.20
C SER A 365 23.20 18.83 2.07
N GLY A 366 22.04 18.94 1.42
CA GLY A 366 21.59 18.02 0.38
C GLY A 366 20.27 17.33 0.71
N TRP A 367 20.09 16.93 1.96
CA TRP A 367 18.85 16.31 2.42
C TRP A 367 17.74 17.36 2.46
N ASP A 368 16.78 17.25 1.54
CA ASP A 368 15.59 18.11 1.54
C ASP A 368 14.61 17.64 2.60
N TYR A 369 14.79 18.09 3.84
CA TYR A 369 13.88 17.77 4.95
C TYR A 369 12.47 18.29 4.64
N SER A 370 11.51 17.36 4.55
CA SER A 370 10.10 17.69 4.32
C SER A 370 9.37 17.95 5.64
N HIS A 371 9.26 16.92 6.49
CA HIS A 371 8.55 16.97 7.77
C HIS A 371 8.85 15.72 8.61
N ALA A 372 8.29 15.65 9.82
CA ALA A 372 8.44 14.51 10.72
C ALA A 372 7.09 14.01 11.27
N GLN A 373 7.03 12.72 11.59
CA GLN A 373 5.89 12.06 12.23
C GLN A 373 6.32 11.31 13.49
N ARG A 374 5.55 11.47 14.57
CA ARG A 374 5.65 10.65 15.78
C ARG A 374 4.70 9.47 15.68
N ILE A 375 5.27 8.26 15.64
CA ILE A 375 4.53 7.02 15.50
C ILE A 375 4.07 6.48 16.86
N ALA A 376 5.01 6.35 17.81
CA ALA A 376 4.70 5.89 19.16
C ALA A 376 4.33 7.08 20.05
N LEU A 377 3.03 7.30 20.23
CA LEU A 377 2.53 8.29 21.19
C LEU A 377 2.84 7.85 22.62
N PRO A 378 3.15 8.79 23.53
CA PRO A 378 3.58 8.51 24.90
C PRO A 378 2.51 7.84 25.78
#